data_AF-A0A640MV48-F1
#
_entry.id   AF-A0A640MV48-F1
#
_cell.length_a   1.000
_cell.length_b   1.000
_cell.length_c   1.000
_cell.angle_alpha   90.00
_cell.angle_beta   90.00
_cell.angle_gamma   90.00
#
_symmetry.space_group_name_H-M   'P 1'
#
loop_
_entity.id
_entity.type
_entity.pdbx_description
1 polymer ?
#
loop_
_entity_poly.entity_id
_entity_poly.type
_entity_poly.pdbx_seq_one_letter_code
_entity_poly.pdbx_strand_id
1 'polypeptide(L)'
;MLDMIHSGKIRIDINPEKQNRHCKNHRLFEESKSKAIKNNYMLPSYTTIPNRELNKLLMEKSNTGIMLLVNNKFNKKEIIDFGVVIGKAFVNGRYINTKLGKVHYSKTGTHVVPYIKKEMKK
;
A
#
# COMPACT_ATOMS: atom_id res chain seq x y z
N MET A 1 13.39 9.09 8.72
CA MET A 1 12.07 9.27 8.08
C MET A 1 11.50 10.65 8.38
N LEU A 2 11.45 11.05 9.66
CA LEU A 2 10.97 12.37 10.10
C LEU A 2 11.60 13.53 9.31
N ASP A 3 12.92 13.55 9.12
CA ASP A 3 13.59 14.58 8.31
C ASP A 3 13.08 14.63 6.87
N MET A 4 12.72 13.49 6.29
CA MET A 4 12.17 13.44 4.93
C MET A 4 10.74 13.94 4.87
N ILE A 5 9.97 13.80 5.95
CA ILE A 5 8.63 14.39 6.09
C ILE A 5 8.78 15.91 6.22
N HIS A 6 9.61 16.38 7.16
CA HIS A 6 9.84 17.81 7.41
C HIS A 6 10.42 18.54 6.19
N SER A 7 11.35 17.90 5.47
CA SER A 7 11.92 18.47 4.23
C SER A 7 11.01 18.32 3.00
N GLY A 8 9.83 17.72 3.12
CA GLY A 8 8.91 17.48 2.01
C GLY A 8 9.41 16.48 0.96
N LYS A 9 10.48 15.72 1.26
CA LYS A 9 10.96 14.61 0.41
C LYS A 9 9.97 13.46 0.34
N ILE A 10 9.13 13.31 1.36
CA ILE A 10 7.97 12.41 1.40
C ILE A 10 6.77 13.11 2.04
N ARG A 11 5.58 12.65 1.66
CA ARG A 11 4.28 13.05 2.22
C ARG A 11 3.57 11.83 2.78
N ILE A 12 2.91 11.97 3.92
CA ILE A 12 2.20 10.87 4.58
C ILE A 12 0.71 10.82 4.24
N ASP A 13 0.17 11.86 3.59
CA ASP A 13 -1.19 11.85 3.07
C ASP A 13 -1.31 10.99 1.80
N ILE A 14 -2.45 10.32 1.67
CA ILE A 14 -2.78 9.50 0.51
C ILE A 14 -2.84 10.37 -0.74
N ASN A 15 -2.18 9.90 -1.80
CA ASN A 15 -2.38 10.37 -3.16
C ASN A 15 -3.51 9.55 -3.82
N PRO A 16 -4.69 10.13 -4.07
CA PRO A 16 -5.82 9.39 -4.66
C PRO A 16 -5.51 8.84 -6.05
N GLU A 17 -4.77 9.56 -6.90
CA GLU A 17 -4.43 9.11 -8.26
C GLU A 17 -3.64 7.79 -8.28
N LYS A 18 -2.80 7.59 -7.25
CA LYS A 18 -2.06 6.34 -7.05
C LYS A 18 -2.87 5.32 -6.27
N GLN A 19 -3.53 5.73 -5.19
CA GLN A 19 -4.27 4.83 -4.31
C GLN A 19 -5.47 4.19 -5.00
N ASN A 20 -6.15 4.92 -5.88
CA ASN A 20 -7.35 4.44 -6.57
C ASN A 20 -7.10 3.23 -7.49
N ARG A 21 -5.85 2.96 -7.87
CA ARG A 21 -5.45 1.72 -8.57
C ARG A 21 -5.46 0.49 -7.67
N HIS A 22 -5.58 0.71 -6.36
CA HIS A 22 -5.68 -0.30 -5.31
C HIS A 22 -6.99 -0.16 -4.53
N CYS A 23 -8.03 0.47 -5.06
CA CYS A 23 -9.35 0.55 -4.43
C CYS A 23 -10.32 -0.35 -5.18
N LYS A 24 -10.85 -1.41 -4.52
CA LYS A 24 -11.64 -2.45 -5.19
C LYS A 24 -12.76 -1.92 -6.08
N ASN A 25 -13.47 -0.88 -5.63
CA ASN A 25 -14.65 -0.36 -6.29
C ASN A 25 -14.35 0.87 -7.19
N HIS A 26 -13.10 1.09 -7.57
CA HIS A 26 -12.70 2.23 -8.39
C HIS A 26 -12.36 1.80 -9.82
N ARG A 27 -12.75 2.58 -10.82
CA ARG A 27 -12.50 2.30 -12.25
C ARG A 27 -11.03 1.99 -12.54
N LEU A 28 -10.11 2.78 -11.99
CA LEU A 28 -8.66 2.57 -12.13
C LEU A 28 -8.16 1.21 -11.60
N PHE A 29 -8.82 0.61 -10.61
CA PHE A 29 -8.49 -0.75 -10.17
C PHE A 29 -8.92 -1.78 -11.21
N GLU A 30 -10.14 -1.65 -11.76
CA GLU A 30 -10.62 -2.55 -12.82
C GLU A 30 -9.76 -2.45 -14.09
N GLU A 31 -9.33 -1.25 -14.47
CA GLU A 31 -8.36 -1.05 -15.56
C GLU A 31 -7.01 -1.73 -15.24
N SER A 32 -6.49 -1.58 -14.02
CA SER A 32 -5.23 -2.19 -13.60
C SER A 32 -5.31 -3.71 -13.58
N LYS A 33 -6.42 -4.27 -13.11
CA LYS A 33 -6.72 -5.70 -13.10
C LYS A 33 -6.84 -6.25 -14.53
N SER A 34 -7.58 -5.57 -15.40
CA SER A 34 -7.75 -5.96 -16.80
C SER A 34 -6.41 -5.97 -17.55
N LYS A 35 -5.58 -4.95 -17.31
CA LYS A 35 -4.21 -4.89 -17.84
C LYS A 35 -3.34 -6.03 -17.31
N ALA A 36 -3.45 -6.37 -16.03
CA ALA A 36 -2.71 -7.51 -15.47
C ALA A 36 -3.11 -8.82 -16.15
N ILE A 37 -4.41 -9.07 -16.33
CA ILE A 37 -4.93 -10.26 -17.04
C ILE A 37 -4.40 -10.30 -18.49
N LYS A 38 -4.55 -9.21 -19.25
CA LYS A 38 -4.12 -9.13 -20.65
C LYS A 38 -2.63 -9.42 -20.84
N ASN A 39 -1.80 -8.99 -19.90
CA ASN A 39 -0.34 -9.14 -19.98
C ASN A 39 0.18 -10.36 -19.20
N ASN A 40 -0.70 -11.23 -18.70
CA ASN A 40 -0.35 -12.39 -17.87
C ASN A 40 0.51 -12.01 -16.64
N TYR A 41 0.18 -10.87 -16.01
CA TYR A 41 0.82 -10.39 -14.78
C TYR A 41 0.01 -10.79 -13.55
N MET A 42 0.70 -10.81 -12.40
CA MET A 42 0.06 -10.99 -11.10
C MET A 42 -1.03 -9.93 -10.87
N LEU A 43 -2.20 -10.37 -10.41
CA LEU A 43 -3.31 -9.46 -10.14
C LEU A 43 -2.96 -8.48 -9.00
N PRO A 44 -3.45 -7.23 -9.06
CA PRO A 44 -3.20 -6.24 -8.02
C PRO A 44 -3.94 -6.59 -6.72
N SER A 45 -3.25 -6.40 -5.59
CA SER A 45 -3.88 -6.29 -4.27
C SER A 45 -4.74 -5.02 -4.19
N TYR A 46 -5.78 -5.06 -3.36
CA TYR A 46 -6.71 -3.95 -3.20
C TYR A 46 -7.18 -3.72 -1.77
N THR A 47 -7.36 -2.45 -1.44
CA THR A 47 -8.04 -1.95 -0.26
C THR A 47 -9.54 -2.07 -0.41
N THR A 48 -10.20 -2.33 0.71
CA THR A 48 -11.67 -2.42 0.83
C THR A 48 -12.25 -1.29 1.65
N ILE A 49 -11.44 -0.60 2.45
CA ILE A 49 -11.86 0.59 3.21
C ILE A 49 -11.72 1.87 2.35
N PRO A 50 -12.52 2.92 2.60
CA PRO A 50 -12.43 4.18 1.87
C PRO A 50 -11.09 4.90 2.08
N ASN A 51 -10.61 5.64 1.08
CA ASN A 51 -9.38 6.42 1.17
C ASN A 51 -9.35 7.38 2.37
N ARG A 52 -10.48 7.98 2.75
CA ARG A 52 -10.56 8.86 3.92
C ARG A 52 -10.19 8.13 5.20
N GLU A 53 -10.71 6.92 5.39
CA GLU A 53 -10.44 6.10 6.57
C GLU A 53 -9.01 5.55 6.55
N LEU A 54 -8.58 5.03 5.40
CA LEU A 54 -7.20 4.58 5.20
C LEU A 54 -6.19 5.70 5.46
N ASN A 55 -6.50 6.94 5.07
CA ASN A 55 -5.65 8.10 5.31
C ASN A 55 -5.53 8.41 6.80
N LYS A 56 -6.63 8.34 7.58
CA LYS A 56 -6.57 8.52 9.03
C LYS A 56 -5.67 7.48 9.68
N LEU A 57 -5.88 6.20 9.36
CA LEU A 57 -5.08 5.11 9.87
C LEU A 57 -3.59 5.26 9.47
N LEU A 58 -3.31 5.72 8.25
CA LEU A 58 -1.95 5.98 7.81
C LEU A 58 -1.29 7.11 8.60
N MET A 59 -1.99 8.21 8.87
CA MET A 59 -1.46 9.30 9.70
C MET A 59 -1.13 8.84 11.12
N GLU A 60 -1.96 7.96 11.70
CA GLU A 60 -1.76 7.43 13.05
C GLU A 60 -0.63 6.39 13.13
N LYS A 61 -0.42 5.60 12.07
CA LYS A 61 0.48 4.43 12.08
C LYS A 61 1.77 4.63 11.30
N SER A 62 1.92 5.73 10.55
CA SER A 62 3.17 6.03 9.84
C SER A 62 4.33 6.09 10.82
N ASN A 63 5.49 5.56 10.43
CA ASN A 63 6.68 5.50 11.28
C ASN A 63 6.61 4.53 12.48
N THR A 64 5.62 3.63 12.54
CA THR A 64 5.53 2.59 13.58
C THR A 64 5.82 1.17 13.06
N GLY A 65 5.94 1.01 11.73
CA GLY A 65 6.12 -0.26 11.06
C GLY A 65 7.58 -0.61 10.74
N ILE A 66 7.75 -1.62 9.89
CA ILE A 66 9.08 -2.07 9.44
C ILE A 66 9.54 -1.21 8.27
N MET A 67 10.58 -0.41 8.47
CA MET A 67 11.23 0.39 7.43
C MET A 67 11.97 -0.52 6.45
N LEU A 68 11.68 -0.40 5.16
CA LEU A 68 12.41 -1.11 4.13
C LEU A 68 13.66 -0.32 3.72
N LEU A 69 14.80 -0.98 3.79
CA LEU A 69 16.10 -0.40 3.45
C LEU A 69 16.62 -0.98 2.12
N VAL A 70 17.35 -0.16 1.37
CA VAL A 70 18.20 -0.58 0.26
C VAL A 70 19.57 0.06 0.49
N ASN A 71 20.62 -0.76 0.52
CA ASN A 71 21.99 -0.31 0.83
C ASN A 71 22.05 0.50 2.15
N ASN A 72 21.40 -0.02 3.20
CA ASN A 72 21.24 0.63 4.52
C ASN A 72 20.56 2.01 4.52
N LYS A 73 19.93 2.41 3.40
CA LYS A 73 19.19 3.66 3.28
C LYS A 73 17.69 3.39 3.16
N PHE A 74 16.88 4.25 3.79
CA PHE A 74 15.43 4.14 3.71
C PHE A 74 14.92 4.24 2.27
N ASN A 75 14.24 3.19 1.81
CA ASN A 75 13.75 3.05 0.44
C ASN A 75 12.34 3.64 0.26
N LYS A 76 11.95 4.61 1.09
CA LYS A 76 10.62 5.24 1.06
C LYS A 76 9.47 4.24 1.11
N LYS A 77 9.67 3.10 1.80
CA LYS A 77 8.67 2.05 1.94
C LYS A 77 8.67 1.52 3.36
N GLU A 78 7.48 1.28 3.87
CA GLU A 78 7.26 0.76 5.22
C GLU A 78 6.20 -0.33 5.16
N ILE A 79 6.34 -1.36 5.99
CA ILE A 79 5.29 -2.36 6.19
C ILE A 79 4.62 -2.04 7.52
N ILE A 80 3.37 -1.65 7.47
CA ILE A 80 2.57 -1.23 8.63
C ILE A 80 1.49 -2.28 8.90
N ASP A 81 1.28 -2.62 10.16
CA ASP A 81 0.04 -3.26 10.62
C ASP A 81 -0.96 -2.20 11.05
N PHE A 82 -2.08 -2.11 10.34
CA PHE A 82 -3.12 -1.13 10.60
C PHE A 82 -4.08 -1.54 11.72
N GLY A 83 -3.94 -2.74 12.30
CA GLY A 83 -4.78 -3.26 13.39
C GLY A 83 -6.18 -3.71 12.94
N VAL A 84 -6.67 -3.18 11.83
CA VAL A 84 -7.92 -3.54 11.16
C VAL A 84 -7.67 -4.09 9.76
N VAL A 85 -8.61 -4.86 9.22
CA VAL A 85 -8.49 -5.39 7.85
C VAL A 85 -8.66 -4.24 6.86
N ILE A 86 -7.59 -3.89 6.15
CA ILE A 86 -7.58 -2.77 5.19
C ILE A 86 -7.94 -3.22 3.77
N GLY A 87 -7.84 -4.51 3.48
CA GLY A 87 -8.05 -5.04 2.14
C GLY A 87 -7.62 -6.48 1.97
N LYS A 88 -7.38 -6.84 0.70
CA LYS A 88 -6.98 -8.18 0.28
C LYS A 88 -5.69 -8.13 -0.52
N ALA A 89 -4.72 -8.96 -0.10
CA ALA A 89 -3.50 -9.18 -0.85
C ALA A 89 -3.70 -10.33 -1.84
N PHE A 90 -3.18 -10.19 -3.07
CA PHE A 90 -3.16 -11.29 -4.03
C PHE A 90 -1.86 -12.10 -3.89
N VAL A 91 -1.98 -13.36 -3.52
CA VAL A 91 -0.86 -14.30 -3.29
C VAL A 91 -1.29 -15.69 -3.74
N ASN A 92 -0.43 -16.40 -4.47
CA ASN A 92 -0.64 -17.79 -4.90
C ASN A 92 -2.02 -18.01 -5.56
N GLY A 93 -2.41 -17.12 -6.47
CA GLY A 93 -3.66 -17.24 -7.23
C GLY A 93 -4.93 -16.84 -6.46
N ARG A 94 -4.84 -16.45 -5.18
CA ARG A 94 -6.00 -16.11 -4.34
C ARG A 94 -5.86 -14.77 -3.62
N TYR A 95 -7.01 -14.20 -3.26
CA TYR A 95 -7.10 -13.00 -2.44
C TYR A 95 -7.27 -13.37 -0.97
N ILE A 96 -6.42 -12.82 -0.11
CA ILE A 96 -6.44 -13.08 1.34
C ILE A 96 -6.60 -11.76 2.09
N ASN A 97 -7.52 -11.71 3.05
CA ASN A 97 -7.71 -10.54 3.92
C ASN A 97 -6.42 -10.23 4.67
N THR A 98 -6.08 -8.95 4.78
CA THR A 98 -4.89 -8.53 5.51
C THR A 98 -5.09 -7.20 6.22
N LYS A 99 -4.44 -7.10 7.37
CA LYS A 99 -4.26 -5.86 8.14
C LYS A 99 -2.96 -5.14 7.78
N LEU A 100 -2.06 -5.84 7.07
CA LEU A 100 -0.77 -5.31 6.69
C LEU A 100 -0.89 -4.53 5.38
N GLY A 101 -0.29 -3.35 5.34
CA GLY A 101 -0.10 -2.60 4.11
C GLY A 101 1.37 -2.30 3.90
N LYS A 102 1.84 -2.52 2.67
CA LYS A 102 3.09 -1.98 2.18
C LYS A 102 2.82 -0.55 1.74
N VAL A 103 3.35 0.39 2.51
CA VAL A 103 3.21 1.82 2.29
C VAL A 103 4.34 2.31 1.40
N HIS A 104 4.00 3.06 0.36
CA HIS A 104 4.93 3.62 -0.60
C HIS A 104 4.88 5.14 -0.54
N TYR A 105 5.90 5.72 0.08
CA TYR A 105 6.02 7.16 0.26
C TYR A 105 6.60 7.85 -0.98
N SER A 106 6.10 9.03 -1.30
CA SER A 106 6.66 9.87 -2.35
C SER A 106 6.45 11.37 -2.08
N LYS A 107 7.09 12.23 -2.88
CA LYS A 107 6.91 13.69 -2.79
C LYS A 107 5.47 14.12 -3.08
N THR A 108 4.76 13.40 -3.95
CA THR A 108 3.38 13.72 -4.36
C THR A 108 2.31 13.01 -3.53
N GLY A 109 2.69 12.41 -2.40
CA GLY A 109 1.79 11.65 -1.53
C GLY A 109 2.04 10.15 -1.58
N THR A 110 1.27 9.43 -0.77
CA THR A 110 1.50 8.03 -0.43
C THR A 110 0.41 7.13 -0.99
N HIS A 111 0.74 5.88 -1.24
CA HIS A 111 -0.26 4.83 -1.46
C HIS A 111 0.08 3.59 -0.63
N VAL A 112 -0.96 2.86 -0.26
CA VAL A 112 -0.92 1.66 0.55
C VAL A 112 -1.39 0.49 -0.31
N VAL A 113 -0.53 -0.53 -0.41
CA VAL A 113 -0.83 -1.78 -1.10
C VAL A 113 -1.02 -2.86 -0.05
N PRO A 114 -2.19 -3.53 0.06
CA PRO A 114 -2.36 -4.63 0.98
C PRO A 114 -1.31 -5.71 0.76
N TYR A 115 -0.72 -6.16 1.85
CA TYR A 115 0.48 -6.97 1.87
C TYR A 115 0.31 -8.19 2.76
N ILE A 116 1.08 -9.24 2.48
CA ILE A 116 1.24 -10.40 3.34
C ILE A 116 2.74 -10.70 3.44
N LYS A 117 3.21 -11.02 4.64
CA LYS A 117 4.62 -11.36 4.88
C LYS A 117 5.05 -12.51 3.98
N LYS A 118 6.30 -12.46 3.50
CA LYS A 118 6.87 -13.46 2.59
C LYS A 118 6.72 -14.90 3.12
N GLU A 119 6.83 -15.10 4.42
CA GLU A 119 6.70 -16.41 5.10
C GLU A 119 5.29 -17.02 4.98
N MET A 120 4.26 -16.20 4.80
CA MET A 120 2.87 -16.62 4.66
C MET A 120 2.49 -16.86 3.19
N LYS A 121 3.44 -16.78 2.25
CA LYS A 121 3.25 -17.09 0.83
C LYS A 121 3.42 -18.58 0.50
N LYS A 122 3.29 -19.46 1.49
CA LYS A 122 3.29 -20.91 1.28
C LYS A 122 1.99 -21.36 0.61
#